data_AF-A0A838QYG4-F1
#
_entry.id   AF-A0A838QYG4-F1
#
_cell.length_a   1.000
_cell.length_b   1.000
_cell.length_c   1.000
_cell.angle_alpha   90.00
_cell.angle_beta   90.00
_cell.angle_gamma   90.00
#
_symmetry.space_group_name_H-M   'P 1'
#
loop_
_entity.id
_entity.type
_entity.pdbx_description
1 polymer ?
#
loop_
_entity_poly.entity_id
_entity_poly.type
_entity_poly.pdbx_seq_one_letter_code
_entity_poly.pdbx_strand_id
1 'polypeptide(L)'
;MLEHISLVAIAFAFSFPAIGSAALADQANGYRGIWYMNQPTGDEHRYKYSGGLGTYPQQHAPIAVYSSAADKTFFCYGGATGKPKELAAMVSYFDHATGLVPRPRVVLIKPTDDAHENPTLQIDEAG
;
A
#
# COMPACT_ATOMS: atom_id res chain seq x y z
N MET A 1 -2.35 60.95 38.60
CA MET A 1 -2.25 60.90 37.13
C MET A 1 -1.76 59.49 36.80
N LEU A 2 -2.70 58.54 36.65
CA LEU A 2 -2.41 57.12 36.40
C LEU A 2 -2.89 56.83 34.99
N GLU A 3 -1.96 56.49 34.09
CA GLU A 3 -2.28 56.14 32.70
C GLU A 3 -2.66 54.65 32.60
N HIS A 4 -3.80 54.39 31.98
CA HIS A 4 -4.30 53.05 31.70
C HIS A 4 -3.63 52.49 30.44
N ILE A 5 -2.80 51.45 30.59
CA ILE A 5 -2.29 50.67 29.46
C ILE A 5 -3.34 49.62 29.10
N SER A 6 -4.01 49.80 27.97
CA SER A 6 -4.91 48.79 27.39
C SER A 6 -4.09 47.74 26.63
N LEU A 7 -4.08 46.51 27.14
CA LEU A 7 -3.50 45.35 26.44
C LEU A 7 -4.45 44.94 25.29
N VAL A 8 -4.02 45.09 24.05
CA VAL A 8 -4.74 44.54 22.89
C VAL A 8 -4.23 43.13 22.63
N ALA A 9 -5.03 42.12 22.96
CA ALA A 9 -4.74 40.73 22.62
C ALA A 9 -5.08 40.49 21.14
N ILE A 10 -4.06 40.36 20.29
CA ILE A 10 -4.22 39.97 18.88
C ILE A 10 -4.29 38.44 18.84
N ALA A 11 -5.50 37.89 18.66
CA ALA A 11 -5.70 36.48 18.43
C ALA A 11 -5.31 36.14 16.97
N PHE A 12 -4.17 35.46 16.79
CA PHE A 12 -3.82 34.85 15.51
C PHE A 12 -4.64 33.57 15.31
N ALA A 13 -5.61 33.62 14.41
CA ALA A 13 -6.33 32.44 13.96
C ALA A 13 -5.42 31.62 13.03
N PHE A 14 -4.81 30.56 13.55
CA PHE A 14 -4.14 29.55 12.73
C PHE A 14 -5.20 28.68 12.05
N SER A 15 -5.34 28.82 10.74
CA SER A 15 -6.12 27.87 9.93
C SER A 15 -5.27 26.62 9.72
N PHE A 16 -5.59 25.54 10.42
CA PHE A 16 -5.04 24.24 10.09
C PHE A 16 -5.70 23.75 8.79
N PRO A 17 -4.92 23.36 7.76
CA PRO A 17 -5.51 22.75 6.58
C PRO A 17 -6.22 21.48 7.00
N ALA A 18 -7.48 21.34 6.56
CA ALA A 18 -8.22 20.10 6.75
C ALA A 18 -7.45 18.98 6.04
N ILE A 19 -6.95 18.02 6.82
CA ILE A 19 -6.44 16.77 6.26
C ILE A 19 -7.64 16.09 5.62
N GLY A 20 -7.65 16.06 4.29
CA GLY A 20 -8.70 15.39 3.53
C GLY A 20 -8.82 13.93 4.00
N SER A 21 -10.03 13.51 4.35
CA SER A 21 -10.29 12.12 4.68
C SER A 21 -9.97 11.27 3.45
N ALA A 22 -8.87 10.51 3.51
CA ALA A 22 -8.54 9.56 2.45
C ALA A 22 -9.71 8.57 2.33
N ALA A 23 -10.30 8.47 1.14
CA ALA A 23 -11.33 7.48 0.89
C ALA A 23 -10.80 6.09 1.29
N LEU A 24 -11.60 5.34 2.06
CA LEU A 24 -11.23 4.01 2.49
C LEU A 24 -11.05 3.12 1.24
N ALA A 25 -9.80 2.72 0.97
CA ALA A 25 -9.44 1.77 -0.08
C ALA A 25 -10.39 0.56 -0.12
N ASP A 26 -10.81 0.07 -1.28
CA ASP A 26 -11.72 -1.08 -1.32
C ASP A 26 -11.06 -2.32 -0.67
N GLN A 27 -11.84 -3.07 0.13
CA GLN A 27 -11.35 -4.30 0.76
C GLN A 27 -11.48 -5.47 -0.21
N ALA A 28 -10.37 -6.13 -0.49
CA ALA A 28 -10.36 -7.30 -1.36
C ALA A 28 -10.93 -8.53 -0.64
N ASN A 29 -11.51 -9.45 -1.40
CA ASN A 29 -12.09 -10.69 -0.86
C ASN A 29 -11.06 -11.74 -0.42
N GLY A 30 -9.77 -11.48 -0.63
CA GLY A 30 -8.67 -12.36 -0.24
C GLY A 30 -7.36 -12.04 -0.96
N TYR A 31 -6.36 -12.89 -0.76
CA TYR A 31 -5.04 -12.76 -1.36
C TYR A 31 -5.00 -13.47 -2.71
N ARG A 32 -4.89 -12.70 -3.79
CA ARG A 32 -4.74 -13.20 -5.16
C ARG A 32 -3.71 -12.35 -5.87
N GLY A 33 -2.55 -12.92 -6.20
CA GLY A 33 -1.53 -12.23 -6.98
C GLY A 33 -2.01 -11.95 -8.41
N ILE A 34 -1.42 -10.95 -9.07
CA ILE A 34 -1.61 -10.74 -10.50
C ILE A 34 -1.24 -12.01 -11.27
N TRP A 35 -2.07 -12.39 -12.23
CA TRP A 35 -1.75 -13.50 -13.11
C TRP A 35 -0.80 -13.07 -14.21
N TYR A 36 0.38 -13.68 -14.27
CA TYR A 36 1.40 -13.36 -15.27
C TYR A 36 2.15 -14.61 -15.70
N MET A 37 2.73 -14.58 -16.91
CA MET A 37 3.60 -15.60 -17.45
C MET A 37 4.84 -14.94 -18.04
N ASN A 38 6.00 -15.27 -17.50
CA ASN A 38 7.27 -14.71 -17.94
C ASN A 38 8.04 -15.73 -18.80
N GLN A 39 8.58 -15.24 -19.90
CA GLN A 39 9.54 -15.90 -20.79
C GLN A 39 9.13 -17.32 -21.25
N PRO A 40 8.63 -17.47 -22.48
CA PRO A 40 8.40 -18.79 -23.08
C PRO A 40 9.69 -19.62 -23.16
N THR A 41 9.60 -20.91 -22.85
CA THR A 41 10.75 -21.86 -22.84
C THR A 41 10.75 -22.80 -24.04
N GLY A 42 9.59 -23.02 -24.69
CA GLY A 42 9.47 -23.95 -25.82
C GLY A 42 9.48 -25.43 -25.44
N ASP A 43 9.47 -25.75 -24.15
CA ASP A 43 9.39 -27.10 -23.60
C ASP A 43 7.99 -27.40 -23.03
N GLU A 44 7.85 -28.57 -22.41
CA GLU A 44 6.62 -29.02 -21.76
C GLU A 44 6.11 -28.10 -20.62
N HIS A 45 6.97 -27.27 -20.03
CA HIS A 45 6.62 -26.34 -18.95
C HIS A 45 6.14 -24.97 -19.48
N ARG A 46 6.30 -24.70 -20.78
CA ARG A 46 5.87 -23.50 -21.55
C ARG A 46 6.49 -22.16 -21.14
N TYR A 47 6.60 -21.85 -19.86
CA TYR A 47 7.09 -20.58 -19.33
C TYR A 47 8.08 -20.79 -18.19
N LYS A 48 9.04 -19.86 -18.05
CA LYS A 48 10.01 -19.88 -16.95
C LYS A 48 9.34 -19.65 -15.60
N TYR A 49 8.40 -18.71 -15.54
CA TYR A 49 7.53 -18.48 -14.39
C TYR A 49 6.12 -18.22 -14.89
N SER A 50 5.12 -18.76 -14.21
CA SER A 50 3.73 -18.41 -14.48
C SER A 50 2.87 -18.60 -13.24
N GLY A 51 1.82 -17.80 -13.08
CA GLY A 51 0.86 -17.93 -12.00
C GLY A 51 0.53 -16.59 -11.34
N GLY A 52 0.08 -16.64 -10.08
CA GLY A 52 -0.19 -15.47 -9.25
C GLY A 52 1.10 -14.83 -8.71
N LEU A 53 1.74 -13.98 -9.49
CA LEU A 53 3.07 -13.41 -9.23
C LEU A 53 2.99 -12.04 -8.52
N GLY A 54 2.51 -12.01 -7.28
CA GLY A 54 2.27 -10.76 -6.54
C GLY A 54 3.52 -10.03 -6.01
N THR A 55 4.65 -10.72 -5.85
CA THR A 55 5.93 -10.15 -5.37
C THR A 55 7.03 -10.25 -6.42
N TYR A 56 6.64 -10.41 -7.69
CA TYR A 56 7.56 -10.42 -8.81
C TYR A 56 7.89 -8.99 -9.29
N PRO A 57 9.04 -8.77 -9.91
CA PRO A 57 10.24 -9.61 -9.79
C PRO A 57 10.86 -9.44 -8.40
N GLN A 58 11.78 -10.32 -8.03
CA GLN A 58 12.38 -10.33 -6.68
C GLN A 58 13.11 -9.02 -6.31
N GLN A 59 13.41 -8.16 -7.30
CA GLN A 59 14.13 -6.89 -7.12
C GLN A 59 13.27 -5.82 -6.44
N HIS A 60 11.96 -5.99 -6.33
CA HIS A 60 11.11 -5.08 -5.58
C HIS A 60 11.46 -5.15 -4.09
N ALA A 61 12.01 -4.05 -3.56
CA ALA A 61 12.37 -3.91 -2.16
C ALA A 61 12.18 -2.45 -1.70
N PRO A 62 11.56 -2.20 -0.54
CA PRO A 62 10.94 -3.18 0.36
C PRO A 62 9.55 -3.62 -0.14
N ILE A 63 9.21 -4.88 0.12
CA ILE A 63 7.83 -5.39 0.01
C ILE A 63 7.14 -5.51 1.37
N ALA A 64 7.91 -5.42 2.46
CA ALA A 64 7.40 -5.48 3.81
C ALA A 64 8.27 -4.62 4.74
N VAL A 65 7.63 -3.91 5.69
CA VAL A 65 8.28 -3.05 6.67
C VAL A 65 7.61 -3.24 8.03
N TYR A 66 8.41 -3.45 9.07
CA TYR A 66 7.92 -3.52 10.45
C TYR A 66 7.81 -2.12 11.07
N SER A 67 6.67 -1.83 11.69
CA SER A 67 6.46 -0.67 12.55
C SER A 67 6.35 -1.14 14.00
N SER A 68 7.32 -0.74 14.82
CA SER A 68 7.31 -1.01 16.26
C SER A 68 6.17 -0.26 16.96
N ALA A 69 5.86 0.96 16.53
CA ALA A 69 4.77 1.76 17.08
C ALA A 69 3.39 1.10 16.89
N ALA A 70 3.18 0.42 15.76
CA ALA A 70 1.93 -0.28 15.45
C ALA A 70 1.93 -1.78 15.83
N ASP A 71 3.10 -2.31 16.22
CA ASP A 71 3.40 -3.73 16.39
C ASP A 71 2.93 -4.60 15.21
N LYS A 72 3.25 -4.13 13.99
CA LYS A 72 2.76 -4.69 12.72
C LYS A 72 3.85 -4.74 11.67
N THR A 73 3.85 -5.79 10.86
CA THR A 73 4.61 -5.81 9.61
C THR A 73 3.66 -5.50 8.46
N PHE A 74 3.72 -4.29 7.93
CA PHE A 74 3.00 -3.92 6.72
C PHE A 74 3.66 -4.55 5.50
N PHE A 75 2.87 -4.99 4.53
CA PHE A 75 3.38 -5.57 3.28
C PHE A 75 2.50 -5.22 2.09
N CYS A 76 3.10 -5.22 0.89
CA CYS A 76 2.42 -4.95 -0.37
C CYS A 76 2.71 -6.03 -1.40
N TYR A 77 1.80 -6.14 -2.37
CA TYR A 77 1.93 -7.05 -3.51
C TYR A 77 1.01 -6.56 -4.64
N GLY A 78 1.23 -6.98 -5.89
CA GLY A 78 0.26 -6.74 -6.94
C GLY A 78 -0.76 -7.86 -7.02
N GLY A 79 -2.03 -7.49 -7.02
CA GLY A 79 -3.16 -8.38 -6.99
C GLY A 79 -3.96 -8.37 -8.28
N ALA A 80 -4.74 -9.43 -8.46
CA ALA A 80 -5.74 -9.51 -9.52
C ALA A 80 -7.05 -8.83 -9.07
N THR A 81 -7.61 -7.98 -9.94
CA THR A 81 -8.95 -7.38 -9.74
C THR A 81 -10.09 -8.31 -10.16
N GLY A 82 -9.77 -9.41 -10.84
CA GLY A 82 -10.73 -10.28 -11.52
C GLY A 82 -11.06 -9.86 -12.95
N LYS A 83 -10.50 -8.74 -13.42
CA LYS A 83 -10.56 -8.31 -14.82
C LYS A 83 -9.23 -8.55 -15.52
N PRO A 84 -9.23 -8.80 -16.84
CA PRO A 84 -7.99 -8.89 -17.61
C PRO A 84 -7.30 -7.53 -17.70
N LYS A 85 -5.96 -7.53 -17.81
CA LYS A 85 -5.15 -6.30 -18.02
C LYS A 85 -5.30 -5.25 -16.92
N GLU A 86 -5.49 -5.71 -15.69
CA GLU A 86 -5.51 -4.86 -14.50
C GLU A 86 -4.58 -5.41 -13.41
N LEU A 87 -3.74 -4.54 -12.86
CA LEU A 87 -2.89 -4.79 -11.69
C LEU A 87 -3.40 -3.91 -10.54
N ALA A 88 -3.82 -4.53 -9.45
CA ALA A 88 -4.14 -3.82 -8.21
C ALA A 88 -2.93 -3.75 -7.28
N ALA A 89 -2.45 -2.57 -6.93
CA ALA A 89 -1.50 -2.40 -5.83
C ALA A 89 -2.24 -2.67 -4.51
N MET A 90 -1.90 -3.78 -3.85
CA MET A 90 -2.53 -4.23 -2.61
C MET A 90 -1.62 -3.92 -1.42
N VAL A 91 -2.25 -3.62 -0.28
CA VAL A 91 -1.56 -3.47 1.01
C VAL A 91 -2.29 -4.25 2.11
N SER A 92 -1.54 -4.81 3.04
CA SER A 92 -2.06 -5.43 4.27
C SER A 92 -0.97 -5.44 5.34
N TYR A 93 -1.21 -6.12 6.46
CA TYR A 93 -0.24 -6.27 7.54
C TYR A 93 -0.34 -7.62 8.25
N PHE A 94 0.78 -8.09 8.77
CA PHE A 94 0.80 -9.11 9.82
C PHE A 94 0.74 -8.41 11.17
N ASP A 95 -0.25 -8.76 11.99
CA ASP A 95 -0.45 -8.23 13.32
C ASP A 95 0.25 -9.12 14.35
N HIS A 96 1.36 -8.63 14.92
CA HIS A 96 2.19 -9.45 15.82
C HIS A 96 1.48 -9.77 17.14
N ALA A 97 0.55 -8.93 17.58
CA ALA A 97 -0.24 -9.17 18.78
C ALA A 97 -1.19 -10.37 18.63
N THR A 98 -1.76 -10.58 17.44
CA THR A 98 -2.76 -11.63 17.19
C THR A 98 -2.21 -12.81 16.39
N GLY A 99 -1.08 -12.64 15.70
CA GLY A 99 -0.53 -13.62 14.76
C GLY A 99 -1.36 -13.77 13.48
N LEU A 100 -2.21 -12.79 13.17
CA LEU A 100 -3.15 -12.85 12.06
C LEU A 100 -2.83 -11.83 10.96
N VAL A 101 -3.39 -12.10 9.78
CA VAL A 101 -3.33 -11.22 8.62
C VAL A 101 -4.76 -10.91 8.19
N PRO A 102 -5.20 -9.63 8.17
CA PRO A 102 -6.55 -9.26 7.73
C PRO A 102 -6.66 -9.38 6.20
N ARG A 103 -7.84 -9.15 5.64
CA ARG A 103 -7.97 -9.06 4.18
C ARG A 103 -7.32 -7.77 3.64
N PRO A 104 -6.70 -7.81 2.45
CA PRO A 104 -5.94 -6.68 1.92
C PRO A 104 -6.84 -5.57 1.41
N ARG A 105 -6.25 -4.38 1.25
CA ARG A 105 -6.90 -3.17 0.71
C ARG A 105 -6.28 -2.81 -0.64
N VAL A 106 -7.12 -2.35 -1.56
CA VAL A 106 -6.71 -1.88 -2.89
C VAL A 106 -6.33 -0.42 -2.83
N VAL A 107 -5.05 -0.10 -3.04
CA VAL A 107 -4.54 1.29 -3.03
C VAL A 107 -4.76 1.95 -4.39
N LEU A 108 -4.42 1.23 -5.47
CA LEU A 108 -4.46 1.74 -6.84
C LEU A 108 -4.70 0.57 -7.80
N ILE A 109 -5.46 0.81 -8.87
CA ILE A 109 -5.58 -0.13 -10.00
C ILE A 109 -4.91 0.49 -11.22
N LYS A 110 -4.02 -0.26 -11.86
CA LYS A 110 -3.27 0.14 -13.05
C LYS A 110 -3.78 -0.68 -14.25
N PRO A 111 -3.97 -0.07 -15.43
CA PRO A 111 -4.43 -0.76 -16.64
C PRO A 111 -3.27 -1.52 -17.33
N THR A 112 -2.68 -2.48 -16.62
CA THR A 112 -1.53 -3.29 -17.07
C THR A 112 -1.71 -4.73 -16.59
N ASP A 113 -1.24 -5.70 -17.38
CA ASP A 113 -1.04 -7.09 -16.95
C ASP A 113 0.43 -7.39 -16.63
N ASP A 114 1.32 -6.38 -16.67
CA ASP A 114 2.74 -6.60 -16.43
C ASP A 114 3.06 -6.69 -14.93
N ALA A 115 3.41 -7.89 -14.46
CA ALA A 115 3.80 -8.11 -13.07
C ALA A 115 5.09 -7.38 -12.66
N HIS A 116 5.87 -6.83 -13.60
CA HIS A 116 6.99 -5.94 -13.26
C HIS A 116 6.54 -4.63 -12.62
N GLU A 117 5.24 -4.31 -12.69
CA GLU A 117 4.67 -3.10 -12.12
C GLU A 117 4.09 -3.31 -10.70
N ASN A 118 4.39 -4.44 -10.06
CA ASN A 118 4.08 -4.70 -8.65
C ASN A 118 4.64 -3.59 -7.73
N PRO A 119 3.98 -3.30 -6.59
CA PRO A 119 4.35 -2.19 -5.72
C PRO A 119 5.52 -2.52 -4.78
N THR A 120 6.18 -1.46 -4.32
CA THR A 120 7.01 -1.42 -3.10
C THR A 120 6.36 -0.49 -2.08
N LEU A 121 6.72 -0.62 -0.79
CA LEU A 121 6.22 0.27 0.26
C LEU A 121 7.36 0.75 1.17
N GLN A 122 7.13 1.91 1.80
CA GLN A 122 7.93 2.45 2.90
C GLN A 122 7.02 3.12 3.93
N ILE A 123 7.54 3.29 5.14
CA ILE A 123 6.92 4.06 6.23
C ILE A 123 7.81 5.28 6.46
N ASP A 124 7.23 6.46 6.57
CA ASP A 124 8.00 7.68 6.82
C ASP A 124 8.34 7.85 8.31
N GLU A 125 9.00 8.95 8.66
CA GLU A 125 9.44 9.21 10.05
C GLU A 125 8.26 9.40 11.02
N ALA A 126 7.10 9.84 10.54
CA ALA A 126 5.90 10.04 11.35
C ALA A 126 5.12 8.75 11.60
N GLY A 127 5.46 7.66 10.92
CA GLY A 127 4.84 6.33 11.06
C GLY A 127 3.71 6.07 10.08
#